data_AF-A0A5B6V436-F1
#
_entry.id   AF-A0A5B6V436-F1
#
_cell.length_a   1.000
_cell.length_b   1.000
_cell.length_c   1.000
_cell.angle_alpha   90.00
_cell.angle_beta   90.00
_cell.angle_gamma   90.00
#
_symmetry.space_group_name_H-M   'P 1'
#
loop_
_entity.id
_entity.type
_entity.pdbx_description
1 polymer ?
#
loop_
_entity_poly.entity_id
_entity_poly.type
_entity_poly.pdbx_seq_one_letter_code
_entity_poly.pdbx_strand_id
1 'polypeptide(L)'
;MNIGNTEHQIEGQQFAAELHLVHQAAVDGSFAVIAALYQESNVDPLICRVKLVKMSLLDIIFGYQKGLKHLGGENTTVPLGILNINELNRRSRKYYTYVGSLTTPPCSENVIWIILGKVMSISKEQIIALDIPLNSDCKKNARPCQPLNGREVDMYDEHSC
;
A
#
# COMPACT_ATOMS: atom_id res chain seq x y z
N MET A 1 -2.72 -19.56 -5.50
CA MET A 1 -3.85 -18.95 -4.77
C MET A 1 -3.74 -17.46 -4.96
N ASN A 2 -4.79 -16.80 -5.44
CA ASN A 2 -4.82 -15.34 -5.56
C ASN A 2 -4.83 -14.77 -4.14
N ILE A 3 -3.71 -14.20 -3.69
CA ILE A 3 -3.60 -13.53 -2.39
C ILE A 3 -3.98 -12.07 -2.61
N GLY A 4 -5.27 -11.83 -2.88
CA GLY A 4 -5.78 -10.46 -3.01
C GLY A 4 -5.78 -9.77 -1.64
N ASN A 5 -5.02 -8.68 -1.49
CA ASN A 5 -4.95 -7.92 -0.23
C ASN A 5 -4.88 -6.41 -0.51
N THR A 6 -5.73 -5.92 -1.42
CA THR A 6 -5.96 -4.49 -1.67
C THR A 6 -7.26 -4.01 -1.05
N GLU A 7 -7.25 -2.76 -0.60
CA GLU A 7 -8.44 -2.07 -0.06
C GLU A 7 -9.35 -1.61 -1.20
N HIS A 8 -8.75 -1.17 -2.31
CA HIS A 8 -9.48 -0.86 -3.53
C HIS A 8 -9.56 -2.07 -4.47
N GLN A 9 -10.65 -2.09 -5.24
CA GLN A 9 -10.88 -3.01 -6.34
C GLN A 9 -11.22 -2.21 -7.59
N ILE A 10 -10.71 -2.64 -8.75
CA ILE A 10 -11.10 -2.08 -10.05
C ILE A 10 -11.93 -3.16 -10.73
N GLU A 11 -13.19 -2.86 -11.07
CA GLU A 11 -14.11 -3.81 -11.71
C GLU A 11 -14.25 -5.15 -10.94
N GLY A 12 -14.18 -5.09 -9.61
CA GLY A 12 -14.24 -6.26 -8.73
C GLY A 12 -12.94 -7.06 -8.63
N GLN A 13 -11.89 -6.67 -9.36
CA GLN A 13 -10.57 -7.29 -9.25
C GLN A 13 -9.81 -6.75 -8.04
N GLN A 14 -9.36 -7.66 -7.17
CA GLN A 14 -8.34 -7.39 -6.15
C GLN A 14 -6.94 -7.63 -6.69
N PHE A 15 -5.97 -6.94 -6.11
CA PHE A 15 -4.56 -7.06 -6.46
C PHE A 15 -3.72 -7.56 -5.27
N ALA A 16 -2.43 -7.76 -5.46
CA ALA A 16 -1.55 -8.39 -4.46
C ALA A 16 -1.21 -7.47 -3.28
N ALA A 17 -1.08 -6.16 -3.53
CA ALA A 17 -0.79 -5.17 -2.50
C ALA A 17 -1.22 -3.76 -2.95
N GLU A 18 -1.32 -2.84 -2.00
CA GLU A 18 -1.66 -1.45 -2.23
C GLU A 18 -0.74 -0.54 -1.42
N LEU A 19 -0.23 0.52 -2.05
CA LEU A 19 0.55 1.57 -1.38
C LEU A 19 -0.28 2.84 -1.29
N HIS A 20 -0.40 3.39 -0.08
CA HIS A 20 -1.02 4.70 0.16
C HIS A 20 0.06 5.75 0.43
N LEU A 21 0.08 6.80 -0.40
CA LEU A 21 0.86 8.01 -0.17
C LEU A 21 -0.07 9.08 0.38
N VAL A 22 -0.04 9.26 1.71
CA VAL A 22 -0.91 10.18 2.45
C VAL A 22 -0.30 11.58 2.48
N HIS A 23 -1.08 12.59 2.09
CA HIS A 23 -0.70 14.00 2.10
C HIS A 23 -1.66 14.76 2.98
N GLN A 24 -1.14 15.74 3.72
CA GLN A 24 -1.94 16.64 4.54
C GLN A 24 -1.66 18.10 4.15
N ALA A 25 -2.72 18.85 3.88
CA ALA A 25 -2.61 20.27 3.57
C ALA A 25 -2.22 21.06 4.82
N ALA A 26 -1.20 21.91 4.70
CA ALA A 26 -0.72 22.73 5.82
C ALA A 26 -1.71 23.83 6.24
N VAL A 27 -2.64 24.20 5.35
CA VAL A 27 -3.56 25.34 5.54
C VAL A 27 -4.73 24.97 6.44
N ASP A 28 -5.37 23.83 6.18
CA ASP A 28 -6.62 23.42 6.84
C ASP A 28 -6.57 21.99 7.41
N GLY A 29 -5.46 21.28 7.23
CA GLY A 29 -5.30 19.91 7.70
C GLY A 29 -6.05 18.86 6.89
N SER A 30 -6.65 19.22 5.74
CA SER A 30 -7.34 18.29 4.84
C SER A 30 -6.39 17.24 4.26
N PHE A 31 -6.93 16.06 3.92
CA PHE A 31 -6.14 14.93 3.45
C PHE A 31 -6.39 14.61 1.98
N ALA A 32 -5.31 14.23 1.30
CA ALA A 32 -5.36 13.58 -0.01
C ALA A 32 -4.50 12.31 0.01
N VAL A 33 -5.00 11.21 -0.53
CA VAL A 33 -4.29 9.93 -0.60
C VAL A 33 -4.15 9.51 -2.05
N ILE A 34 -2.90 9.26 -2.46
CA ILE A 34 -2.60 8.66 -3.75
C ILE A 34 -2.36 7.17 -3.52
N ALA A 35 -3.17 6.33 -4.15
CA ALA A 35 -3.07 4.87 -4.04
C ALA A 35 -2.46 4.26 -5.31
N ALA A 36 -1.52 3.33 -5.13
CA ALA A 36 -0.95 2.51 -6.19
C ALA A 36 -1.25 1.03 -5.94
N LEU A 37 -1.87 0.38 -6.91
CA LEU A 37 -2.19 -1.05 -6.87
C LEU A 37 -1.03 -1.88 -7.44
N TYR A 38 -0.78 -3.05 -6.88
CA TYR A 38 0.31 -3.93 -7.29
C TYR A 38 -0.16 -5.33 -7.66
N GLN A 39 0.30 -5.83 -8.79
CA GLN A 39 0.15 -7.23 -9.18
C GLN A 39 1.45 -8.01 -8.97
N GLU A 40 1.33 -9.29 -8.59
CA GLU A 40 2.48 -10.20 -8.48
C GLU A 40 3.12 -10.38 -9.87
N SER A 41 4.33 -9.87 -10.03
CA SER A 41 5.10 -9.92 -11.27
C SER A 41 6.58 -9.66 -10.96
N ASN A 42 7.15 -8.59 -11.53
CA ASN A 42 8.53 -8.18 -11.32
C ASN A 42 8.73 -7.42 -10.01
N VAL A 43 10.00 -7.31 -9.61
CA VAL A 43 10.46 -6.55 -8.45
C VAL A 43 10.12 -5.06 -8.56
N ASP A 44 9.55 -4.47 -7.50
CA ASP A 44 9.39 -3.02 -7.34
C ASP A 44 10.66 -2.40 -6.72
N PRO A 45 11.31 -1.42 -7.36
CA PRO A 45 12.54 -0.81 -6.82
C PRO A 45 12.36 -0.09 -5.47
N LEU A 46 11.19 0.49 -5.20
CA LEU A 46 10.92 1.16 -3.93
C LEU A 46 10.80 0.13 -2.81
N ILE A 47 10.09 -0.98 -3.04
CA ILE A 47 9.92 -2.02 -2.01
C ILE A 47 11.25 -2.71 -1.69
N CYS A 48 12.21 -2.77 -2.62
CA CYS A 48 13.59 -3.22 -2.32
C CYS A 48 14.30 -2.39 -1.25
N ARG A 49 13.89 -1.13 -1.03
CA ARG A 49 14.45 -0.26 0.02
C ARG A 49 13.98 -0.68 1.40
N VAL A 50 12.86 -1.38 1.50
CA VAL A 50 12.41 -2.04 2.73
C VAL A 50 13.36 -3.21 3.00
N LYS A 51 14.57 -2.89 3.44
CA LYS A 51 15.56 -3.84 3.91
C LYS A 51 15.04 -4.39 5.22
N LEU A 52 14.17 -5.38 5.14
CA LEU A 52 13.72 -6.15 6.29
C LEU A 52 14.87 -7.02 6.76
N VAL A 53 15.84 -6.32 7.35
CA VAL A 53 17.06 -6.83 7.94
C VAL A 53 17.92 -7.57 6.90
N LYS A 54 19.21 -7.71 7.15
CA LYS A 54 20.00 -8.77 6.52
C LYS A 54 19.50 -10.12 7.04
N MET A 55 18.23 -10.48 6.82
CA MET A 55 17.71 -11.80 7.13
C MET A 55 18.10 -12.67 5.95
N SER A 56 19.16 -13.45 6.14
CA SER A 56 19.37 -14.59 5.28
C SER A 56 18.15 -15.51 5.42
N LEU A 57 17.74 -16.20 4.36
CA LEU A 57 16.69 -17.22 4.44
C LEU A 57 16.94 -18.25 5.56
N LEU A 58 18.20 -18.42 5.99
CA LEU A 58 18.60 -19.24 7.14
C LEU A 58 18.06 -18.69 8.47
N ASP A 59 18.02 -17.37 8.68
CA ASP A 59 17.51 -16.77 9.93
C ASP A 59 15.99 -16.94 10.08
N ILE A 60 15.29 -17.03 8.94
CA ILE A 60 13.84 -17.30 8.86
C ILE A 60 13.56 -18.79 9.10
N ILE A 61 14.36 -19.69 8.49
CA ILE A 61 14.17 -21.14 8.58
C ILE A 61 14.61 -21.71 9.94
N PHE A 62 15.68 -21.19 10.54
CA PHE A 62 16.22 -21.68 11.82
C PHE A 62 15.61 -21.04 13.08
N GLY A 63 14.48 -20.34 12.94
CA GLY A 63 13.62 -20.01 14.07
C GLY A 63 14.29 -19.14 15.13
N TYR A 64 14.73 -17.92 14.76
CA TYR A 64 15.11 -16.92 15.75
C TYR A 64 13.87 -16.26 16.40
N GLN A 65 13.13 -17.05 17.18
CA GLN A 65 12.01 -16.57 18.02
C GLN A 65 12.45 -15.55 19.11
N LYS A 66 13.75 -15.33 19.30
CA LYS A 66 14.27 -14.42 20.33
C LYS A 66 14.40 -12.95 19.90
N GLY A 67 14.40 -12.64 18.60
CA GLY A 67 14.55 -11.26 18.09
C GLY A 67 13.27 -10.66 17.47
N LEU A 68 12.37 -11.51 16.96
CA LEU A 68 11.12 -11.09 16.31
C LEU A 68 10.01 -10.69 17.29
N LYS A 69 10.12 -11.01 18.59
CA LYS A 69 9.19 -10.52 19.61
C LYS A 69 9.20 -8.98 19.78
N HIS A 70 10.15 -8.28 19.12
CA HIS A 70 10.25 -6.83 19.15
C HIS A 70 9.92 -6.13 17.84
N LEU A 71 9.67 -6.85 16.73
CA LEU A 71 9.27 -6.21 15.46
C LEU A 71 7.75 -6.00 15.33
N GLY A 72 6.96 -6.57 16.25
CA GLY A 72 5.51 -6.36 16.39
C GLY A 72 5.13 -5.38 17.50
N GLY A 73 6.10 -4.65 18.06
CA GLY A 73 5.83 -3.53 18.97
C GLY A 73 5.45 -2.29 18.17
N GLU A 74 4.51 -1.49 18.69
CA GLU A 74 3.90 -0.31 18.05
C GLU A 74 4.88 0.73 17.46
N ASN A 75 6.20 0.60 17.70
CA ASN A 75 7.23 1.58 17.32
C ASN A 75 8.45 0.97 16.57
N THR A 76 8.25 -0.14 15.86
CA THR A 76 9.34 -0.74 15.07
C THR A 76 9.60 0.06 13.80
N THR A 77 10.81 0.60 13.65
CA THR A 77 11.21 1.37 12.46
C THR A 77 12.19 0.59 11.59
N VAL A 78 11.96 0.56 10.27
CA VAL A 78 12.90 0.03 9.28
C VAL A 78 13.58 1.21 8.56
N PRO A 79 14.91 1.37 8.64
CA PRO A 79 15.59 2.46 7.96
C PRO A 79 15.60 2.23 6.45
N LEU A 80 14.94 3.11 5.69
CA LEU A 80 14.93 3.10 4.22
C LEU A 80 16.18 3.76 3.60
N GLY A 81 16.98 4.44 4.42
CA GLY A 81 18.09 5.28 3.98
C GLY A 81 17.60 6.57 3.32
N ILE A 82 18.42 7.15 2.45
CA ILE A 82 18.03 8.33 1.67
C ILE A 82 17.09 7.87 0.55
N LEU A 83 15.86 8.38 0.60
CA LEU A 83 14.83 8.18 -0.41
C LEU A 83 14.80 9.41 -1.33
N ASN A 84 15.08 9.23 -2.61
CA ASN A 84 14.85 10.29 -3.59
C ASN A 84 13.35 10.30 -3.94
N ILE A 85 12.71 11.47 -3.89
CA ILE A 85 11.27 11.61 -4.21
C ILE A 85 10.93 11.09 -5.62
N ASN A 86 11.89 11.15 -6.55
CA ASN A 86 11.71 10.60 -7.90
C ASN A 86 11.56 9.08 -7.89
N GLU A 87 12.01 8.38 -6.85
CA GLU A 87 11.78 6.93 -6.67
C GLU A 87 10.34 6.63 -6.23
N LEU A 88 9.60 7.63 -5.71
CA LEU A 88 8.16 7.55 -5.48
C LEU A 88 7.34 7.89 -6.73
N ASN A 89 7.98 8.25 -7.83
CA ASN A 89 7.29 8.67 -9.04
C ASN A 89 6.58 7.49 -9.72
N ARG A 90 5.29 7.35 -9.44
CA ARG A 90 4.40 6.35 -10.02
C ARG A 90 3.54 6.95 -11.13
N ARG A 91 4.16 7.54 -12.15
CA ARG A 91 3.42 8.17 -13.27
C ARG A 91 2.35 7.24 -13.81
N SER A 92 1.12 7.75 -13.78
CA SER A 92 -0.04 7.13 -14.42
C SER A 92 -0.71 8.16 -15.29
N ARG A 93 -1.09 7.75 -16.50
CA ARG A 93 -1.85 8.59 -17.44
C ARG A 93 -3.36 8.52 -17.19
N LYS A 94 -3.77 7.55 -16.36
CA LYS A 94 -5.14 7.29 -15.96
C LYS A 94 -5.25 7.24 -14.44
N TYR A 95 -6.28 7.83 -13.86
CA TYR A 95 -6.58 7.67 -12.43
C TYR A 95 -8.07 7.81 -12.16
N TYR A 96 -8.50 7.27 -11.02
CA TYR A 96 -9.84 7.43 -10.48
C TYR A 96 -9.77 8.37 -9.28
N THR A 97 -10.77 9.23 -9.10
CA THR A 97 -10.82 10.13 -7.94
C THR A 97 -12.20 10.19 -7.32
N TYR A 98 -12.24 10.26 -5.98
CA TYR A 98 -13.49 10.38 -5.23
C TYR A 98 -13.22 10.92 -3.81
N VAL A 99 -14.28 11.39 -3.13
CA VAL A 99 -14.21 11.78 -1.71
C VAL A 99 -14.61 10.61 -0.82
N GLY A 100 -13.72 10.24 0.09
CA GLY A 100 -13.87 9.08 0.97
C GLY A 100 -13.43 9.36 2.40
N SER A 101 -12.93 8.31 3.04
CA SER A 101 -12.42 8.36 4.42
C SER A 101 -11.02 7.76 4.51
N LEU A 102 -10.34 7.97 5.63
CA LEU A 102 -9.21 7.13 6.01
C LEU A 102 -9.68 5.67 6.17
N THR A 103 -8.82 4.71 5.82
CA THR A 103 -9.16 3.29 5.89
C THR A 103 -8.88 2.67 7.27
N THR A 104 -8.27 3.43 8.18
CA THR A 104 -8.03 3.05 9.57
C THR A 104 -8.80 3.96 10.54
N PRO A 105 -9.18 3.48 11.75
CA PRO A 105 -9.79 4.31 12.78
C PRO A 105 -8.99 5.61 13.03
N PRO A 106 -9.65 6.77 13.19
CA PRO A 106 -11.08 6.96 13.40
C PRO A 106 -11.92 7.03 12.10
N CYS A 107 -11.38 6.63 10.94
CA CYS A 107 -12.08 6.63 9.66
C CYS A 107 -12.59 8.03 9.25
N SER A 108 -11.81 9.07 9.54
CA SER A 108 -12.16 10.46 9.21
C SER A 108 -12.53 10.61 7.74
N GLU A 109 -13.67 11.26 7.47
CA GLU A 109 -14.18 11.51 6.12
C GLU A 109 -13.52 12.73 5.46
N ASN A 110 -14.00 13.11 4.27
CA ASN A 110 -13.50 14.23 3.46
C ASN A 110 -12.05 14.07 3.01
N VAL A 111 -11.64 12.83 2.76
CA VAL A 111 -10.33 12.50 2.18
C VAL A 111 -10.47 12.42 0.67
N ILE A 112 -9.66 13.18 -0.08
CA ILE A 112 -9.58 13.04 -1.54
C ILE A 112 -8.75 11.80 -1.85
N TRP A 113 -9.35 10.82 -2.52
CA TRP A 113 -8.66 9.63 -2.99
C TRP A 113 -8.30 9.75 -4.45
N ILE A 114 -7.07 9.42 -4.81
CA ILE A 114 -6.58 9.35 -6.20
C ILE A 114 -5.99 7.96 -6.41
N ILE A 115 -6.70 7.10 -7.14
CA ILE A 115 -6.29 5.72 -7.40
C ILE A 115 -5.65 5.65 -8.78
N LEU A 116 -4.35 5.36 -8.84
CA LEU A 116 -3.62 5.27 -10.10
C LEU A 116 -4.12 4.09 -10.93
N GLY A 117 -4.52 4.36 -12.17
CA GLY A 117 -4.98 3.33 -13.12
C GLY A 117 -3.85 2.42 -13.61
N LYS A 118 -2.58 2.85 -13.51
CA LYS A 118 -1.42 2.01 -13.77
C LYS A 118 -1.17 1.06 -12.60
N VAL A 119 -1.36 -0.24 -12.85
CA VAL A 119 -0.99 -1.30 -11.91
C VAL A 119 0.53 -1.49 -11.92
N MET A 120 1.13 -1.44 -10.74
CA MET A 120 2.56 -1.61 -10.51
C MET A 120 2.90 -3.10 -10.35
N SER A 121 4.16 -3.47 -10.51
CA SER A 121 4.63 -4.85 -10.29
C SER A 121 5.25 -4.97 -8.90
N ILE A 122 5.03 -6.08 -8.21
CA ILE A 122 5.72 -6.47 -6.98
C ILE A 122 6.11 -7.95 -7.08
N SER A 123 7.29 -8.34 -6.62
CA SER A 123 7.66 -9.76 -6.63
C SER A 123 7.04 -10.51 -5.44
N LYS A 124 6.91 -11.83 -5.57
CA LYS A 124 6.42 -12.69 -4.51
C LYS A 124 7.24 -12.57 -3.23
N GLU A 125 8.56 -12.48 -3.36
CA GLU A 125 9.49 -12.32 -2.24
C GLU A 125 9.25 -11.00 -1.51
N GLN A 126 8.94 -9.93 -2.25
CA GLN A 126 8.60 -8.63 -1.67
C GLN A 126 7.26 -8.65 -0.93
N ILE A 127 6.24 -9.32 -1.48
CA ILE A 127 4.96 -9.51 -0.80
C ILE A 127 5.17 -10.25 0.54
N ILE A 128 5.92 -11.36 0.50
CA ILE A 128 6.25 -12.15 1.70
C ILE A 128 7.02 -11.31 2.71
N ALA A 129 7.97 -10.50 2.24
CA ALA A 129 8.73 -9.62 3.11
C ALA A 129 7.80 -8.62 3.83
N LEU A 130 6.84 -8.01 3.13
CA LEU A 130 5.86 -7.11 3.76
C LEU A 130 4.94 -7.83 4.78
N ASP A 131 4.63 -9.11 4.59
CA ASP A 131 3.75 -9.89 5.49
C ASP A 131 4.45 -10.43 6.75
N ILE A 132 5.72 -10.85 6.65
CA ILE A 132 6.48 -11.43 7.77
C ILE A 132 6.46 -10.61 9.07
N PRO A 133 6.69 -9.27 9.06
CA PRO A 133 6.75 -8.49 10.29
C PRO A 133 5.37 -8.21 10.91
N LEU A 134 4.26 -8.51 10.21
CA LEU A 134 2.93 -8.22 10.70
C LEU A 134 2.48 -9.26 11.73
N ASN A 135 1.88 -8.77 12.83
CA ASN A 135 1.16 -9.61 13.78
C ASN A 135 -0.02 -10.31 13.09
N SER A 136 -0.50 -11.43 13.65
CA SER A 136 -1.60 -12.23 13.08
C SER A 136 -2.81 -11.39 12.68
N ASP A 137 -3.15 -10.41 13.51
CA ASP A 137 -4.34 -9.57 13.35
C ASP A 137 -4.17 -8.57 12.20
N CYS A 138 -2.92 -8.27 11.82
CA CYS A 138 -2.56 -7.34 10.74
C CYS A 138 -2.22 -8.06 9.43
N LYS A 139 -2.20 -9.40 9.37
CA LYS A 139 -1.96 -10.15 8.12
C LYS A 139 -3.09 -9.99 7.10
N LYS A 140 -4.26 -9.57 7.56
CA LYS A 140 -5.41 -9.16 6.73
C LYS A 140 -5.73 -7.70 7.00
N ASN A 141 -4.79 -6.83 6.64
CA ASN A 141 -4.86 -5.39 6.88
C ASN A 141 -5.64 -4.60 5.82
N ALA A 142 -6.30 -5.25 4.87
CA ALA A 142 -7.17 -4.57 3.92
C ALA A 142 -8.60 -4.43 4.49
N ARG A 143 -9.05 -3.19 4.72
CA ARG A 143 -10.45 -2.90 5.02
C ARG A 143 -11.32 -3.31 3.81
N PRO A 144 -12.47 -3.98 4.02
CA PRO A 144 -13.37 -4.33 2.91
C PRO A 144 -13.88 -3.11 2.15
N CYS A 145 -14.15 -3.26 0.85
CA CYS A 145 -14.82 -2.24 0.04
C CYS A 145 -16.10 -1.75 0.72
N GLN A 146 -16.26 -0.43 0.80
CA GLN A 146 -17.43 0.21 1.40
C GLN A 146 -18.44 0.59 0.31
N PRO A 147 -19.75 0.63 0.61
CA PRO A 147 -20.76 1.01 -0.36
C PRO A 147 -20.56 2.44 -0.86
N LEU A 148 -20.90 2.70 -2.13
CA LEU A 148 -20.77 4.03 -2.73
C LEU A 148 -21.74 5.04 -2.11
N ASN A 149 -22.93 4.60 -1.67
CA ASN A 149 -23.96 5.46 -1.08
C ASN A 149 -24.28 6.70 -1.95
N GLY A 150 -24.32 6.52 -3.27
CA GLY A 150 -24.60 7.59 -4.23
C GLY A 150 -23.40 8.49 -4.57
N ARG A 151 -22.21 8.24 -4.00
CA ARG A 151 -20.98 8.93 -4.41
C ARG A 151 -20.60 8.54 -5.82
N GLU A 152 -20.26 9.54 -6.62
CA GLU A 152 -19.67 9.37 -7.95
C GLU A 152 -18.15 9.16 -7.84
N VAL A 153 -17.62 8.40 -8.79
CA VAL A 153 -16.18 8.18 -8.93
C VAL A 153 -15.79 8.71 -10.31
N ASP A 154 -15.01 9.78 -10.32
CA ASP A 154 -14.52 10.36 -11.56
C ASP A 154 -13.33 9.55 -12.08
N MET A 155 -13.18 9.52 -13.40
CA MET A 155 -12.05 8.89 -14.06
C MET A 155 -11.42 9.87 -15.04
N TYR A 156 -10.12 10.08 -14.90
CA TYR A 156 -9.30 10.84 -15.82
C TYR A 156 -8.44 9.88 -16.63
N ASP A 157 -8.34 10.10 -17.94
CA ASP A 157 -7.46 9.37 -18.84
C ASP A 157 -6.90 10.33 -19.90
N GLU A 158 -5.58 10.52 -19.89
CA GLU A 158 -4.85 11.41 -20.81
C GLU A 158 -5.06 11.03 -22.29
N HIS A 159 -5.44 9.77 -22.60
CA HIS A 159 -5.68 9.31 -23.96
C HIS A 159 -7.13 9.45 -24.42
N SER A 160 -8.04 9.86 -23.54
CA SER A 160 -9.46 10.09 -23.86
C SER A 160 -9.66 11.54 -24.26
N CYS A 161 -9.26 11.87 -25.49
CA CYS A 161 -9.64 13.10 -26.21
C CYS A 161 -10.33 12.71 -27.53
#